data_AF-A0A1I5URV6-F1
#
_entry.id   AF-A0A1I5URV6-F1
#
_cell.length_a   1.000
_cell.length_b   1.000
_cell.length_c   1.000
_cell.angle_alpha   90.00
_cell.angle_beta   90.00
_cell.angle_gamma   90.00
#
_symmetry.space_group_name_H-M   'P 1'
#
loop_
_entity.id
_entity.type
_entity.pdbx_description
1 polymer ?
#
loop_
_entity_poly.entity_id
_entity_poly.type
_entity_poly.pdbx_seq_one_letter_code
_entity_poly.pdbx_strand_id
1 'polypeptide(L)'
;MGTFSSIRSIPFSEFLIFGRSETKIFAIVASETVFLGATFFVAKPPFLPIPFSDSAALLITGLLTVVLAAALYVLLSGLGYQTYSAKFHSPVHILKCWAAHLAFSTVVIYIGYLLLVYPYTGSIVLQPVDIGIGAVFSTGYAISIAGIIYGEDYFSDNPNTKPEDIDQFLTAAEDLKEKPEPEIVDEPGQLIQAGDSLLTGLQTSNLEGTGDLASDLQDWLETFKQRELQGQKKMVGDLPNSDAQFSVWEDRYNAFQDLEEELREMDNSASRRVVLSVRGK
;
A
#
# COMPACT_ATOMS: atom_id res chain seq x y z
N MET A 1 18.76 -17.88 -20.21
CA MET A 1 18.35 -19.12 -19.53
C MET A 1 17.44 -18.68 -18.40
N GLY A 2 16.13 -18.76 -18.62
CA GLY A 2 15.13 -18.12 -17.76
C GLY A 2 15.04 -18.79 -16.40
N THR A 3 15.41 -18.07 -15.35
CA THR A 3 15.04 -18.43 -13.99
C THR A 3 13.56 -18.10 -13.83
N PHE A 4 12.72 -19.13 -13.98
CA PHE A 4 11.40 -19.14 -13.35
C PHE A 4 11.59 -18.72 -11.90
N SER A 5 11.08 -17.54 -11.53
CA SER A 5 11.00 -17.18 -10.13
C SER A 5 10.11 -18.23 -9.47
N SER A 6 10.71 -18.99 -8.56
CA SER A 6 9.99 -19.85 -7.64
C SER A 6 8.89 -19.01 -7.03
N ILE A 7 7.63 -19.37 -7.27
CA ILE A 7 6.47 -18.84 -6.55
C ILE A 7 6.65 -19.30 -5.09
N ARG A 8 7.50 -18.60 -4.33
CA ARG A 8 7.41 -18.62 -2.87
C ARG A 8 6.00 -18.11 -2.59
N SER A 9 5.19 -18.96 -1.97
CA SER A 9 3.90 -18.56 -1.44
C SER A 9 4.15 -17.39 -0.50
N ILE A 10 3.71 -16.19 -0.90
CA ILE A 10 3.70 -15.03 -0.03
C ILE A 10 2.90 -15.41 1.23
N PRO A 11 3.50 -15.38 2.43
CA PRO A 11 2.83 -15.75 3.66
C PRO A 11 1.60 -14.86 3.88
N PHE A 12 0.53 -15.44 4.44
CA PHE A 12 -0.73 -14.71 4.67
C PHE A 12 -0.54 -13.46 5.54
N SER A 13 0.46 -13.48 6.45
CA SER A 13 0.83 -12.34 7.27
C SER A 13 1.27 -11.14 6.44
N GLU A 14 1.95 -11.31 5.30
CA GLU A 14 2.38 -10.19 4.43
C GLU A 14 1.19 -9.34 3.94
N PHE A 15 0.03 -9.97 3.69
CA PHE A 15 -1.19 -9.28 3.27
C PHE A 15 -1.92 -8.57 4.41
N LEU A 16 -1.72 -9.02 5.66
CA LEU A 16 -2.26 -8.37 6.85
C LEU A 16 -1.39 -7.20 7.29
N ILE A 17 -0.06 -7.36 7.20
CA ILE A 17 0.90 -6.37 7.66
C ILE A 17 1.18 -5.27 6.63
N PHE A 18 0.71 -5.43 5.38
CA PHE A 18 0.92 -4.48 4.30
C PHE A 18 2.41 -4.15 4.11
N GLY A 19 3.27 -5.17 4.19
CA GLY A 19 4.74 -5.03 4.07
C GLY A 19 5.43 -4.36 5.26
N ARG A 20 4.73 -4.15 6.39
CA ARG A 20 5.31 -3.58 7.62
C ARG A 20 5.77 -4.66 8.60
N SER A 21 6.52 -4.23 9.63
CA SER A 21 6.98 -5.10 10.70
C SER A 21 5.83 -5.86 11.40
N GLU A 22 5.95 -7.19 11.48
CA GLU A 22 4.98 -8.07 12.14
C GLU A 22 4.71 -7.68 13.60
N THR A 23 5.73 -7.18 14.31
CA THR A 23 5.60 -6.79 15.73
C THR A 23 4.70 -5.58 15.92
N LYS A 24 4.72 -4.62 14.99
CA LYS A 24 3.84 -3.45 15.02
C LYS A 24 2.38 -3.84 14.80
N ILE A 25 2.13 -4.69 13.82
CA ILE A 25 0.77 -5.13 13.49
C ILE A 25 0.21 -6.00 14.61
N PHE A 26 1.04 -6.86 15.20
CA PHE A 26 0.66 -7.60 16.40
C PHE A 26 0.26 -6.68 17.55
N ALA A 27 0.99 -5.58 17.78
CA ALA A 27 0.65 -4.61 18.82
C ALA A 27 -0.70 -3.92 18.56
N ILE A 28 -0.97 -3.50 17.31
CA ILE A 28 -2.24 -2.88 16.91
C ILE A 28 -3.41 -3.86 17.10
N VAL A 29 -3.25 -5.10 16.63
CA VAL A 29 -4.26 -6.15 16.79
C VAL A 29 -4.50 -6.44 18.27
N ALA A 30 -3.43 -6.55 19.07
CA ALA A 30 -3.54 -6.81 20.50
C ALA A 30 -4.25 -5.66 21.23
N SER A 31 -3.93 -4.41 20.93
CA SER A 31 -4.61 -3.25 21.54
C SER A 31 -6.10 -3.24 21.18
N GLU A 32 -6.44 -3.37 19.89
CA GLU A 32 -7.83 -3.36 19.44
C GLU A 32 -8.63 -4.53 20.02
N THR A 33 -8.04 -5.73 20.07
CA THR A 33 -8.68 -6.92 20.67
C THR A 33 -8.93 -6.73 22.17
N VAL A 34 -7.99 -6.13 22.90
CA VAL A 34 -8.15 -5.84 24.33
C VAL A 34 -9.25 -4.81 24.57
N PHE A 35 -9.32 -3.76 23.75
CA PHE A 35 -10.40 -2.77 23.83
C PHE A 35 -11.77 -3.40 23.55
N LEU A 36 -11.89 -4.17 22.47
CA LEU A 36 -13.11 -4.93 22.17
C LEU A 36 -13.49 -5.87 23.31
N GLY A 37 -12.54 -6.68 23.80
CA GLY A 37 -12.74 -7.56 24.95
C GLY A 37 -13.26 -6.79 26.18
N ALA A 38 -12.63 -5.68 26.55
CA ALA A 38 -13.05 -4.86 27.67
C ALA A 38 -14.48 -4.32 27.51
N THR A 39 -14.88 -3.91 26.30
CA THR A 39 -16.26 -3.45 26.04
C THR A 39 -17.29 -4.57 26.22
N PHE A 40 -16.97 -5.80 25.80
CA PHE A 40 -17.86 -6.95 26.00
C PHE A 40 -17.86 -7.51 27.44
N PHE A 41 -16.77 -7.34 28.20
CA PHE A 41 -16.70 -7.77 29.60
C PHE A 41 -17.44 -6.81 30.56
N VAL A 42 -17.44 -5.51 30.27
CA VAL A 42 -18.09 -4.49 31.10
C VAL A 42 -19.57 -4.30 30.73
N ALA A 43 -19.92 -4.51 29.46
CA ALA A 43 -21.31 -4.55 29.05
C ALA A 43 -21.91 -5.95 29.32
N LYS A 44 -23.10 -6.03 29.94
CA LYS A 44 -23.93 -7.24 29.76
C LYS A 44 -24.05 -7.47 28.25
N PRO A 45 -23.88 -8.70 27.74
CA PRO A 45 -23.97 -8.95 26.30
C PRO A 45 -25.29 -8.34 25.83
N PRO A 46 -25.24 -7.34 24.96
CA PRO A 46 -26.44 -6.63 24.57
C PRO A 46 -27.29 -7.63 23.79
N PHE A 47 -28.27 -8.24 24.44
CA PHE A 47 -29.53 -8.50 23.79
C PHE A 47 -30.05 -7.12 23.41
N LEU A 48 -29.65 -6.65 22.24
CA LEU A 48 -30.31 -5.57 21.54
C LEU A 48 -31.51 -6.24 20.88
N PRO A 49 -32.72 -6.20 21.48
CA PRO A 49 -33.91 -6.53 20.72
C PRO A 49 -33.97 -5.51 19.59
N ILE A 50 -33.50 -5.91 18.41
CA ILE A 50 -33.64 -5.09 17.23
C ILE A 50 -35.16 -5.00 17.00
N PRO A 51 -35.76 -3.79 17.01
CA PRO A 51 -37.21 -3.61 16.93
C PRO A 51 -37.77 -3.88 15.52
N PHE A 52 -37.08 -4.70 14.73
CA PHE A 52 -37.39 -5.04 13.35
C PHE A 52 -37.57 -6.55 13.23
N SER A 53 -38.29 -7.00 12.21
CA SER A 53 -38.30 -8.43 11.86
C SER A 53 -36.90 -8.92 11.52
N ASP A 54 -36.61 -10.20 11.77
CA ASP A 54 -35.31 -10.81 11.47
C ASP A 54 -34.86 -10.55 10.01
N SER A 55 -35.80 -10.56 9.06
CA SER A 55 -35.54 -10.26 7.65
C SER A 55 -35.08 -8.82 7.42
N ALA A 56 -35.67 -7.85 8.13
CA ALA A 56 -35.27 -6.45 8.02
C ALA A 56 -33.91 -6.21 8.70
N ALA A 57 -33.64 -6.85 9.83
CA ALA A 57 -32.34 -6.82 10.49
C ALA A 57 -31.22 -7.39 9.59
N LEU A 58 -31.49 -8.51 8.91
CA LEU A 58 -30.59 -9.10 7.93
C LEU A 58 -30.30 -8.19 6.73
N LEU A 59 -31.33 -7.55 6.17
CA LEU A 59 -31.15 -6.62 5.05
C LEU A 59 -30.30 -5.41 5.45
N ILE A 60 -30.58 -4.81 6.61
CA ILE A 60 -29.85 -3.63 7.12
C ILE A 60 -28.39 -4.00 7.39
N THR A 61 -28.14 -5.10 8.12
CA THR A 61 -26.79 -5.55 8.45
C THR A 61 -26.01 -5.99 7.20
N GLY A 62 -26.68 -6.64 6.24
CA GLY A 62 -26.09 -6.99 4.94
C GLY A 62 -25.68 -5.76 4.14
N LEU A 63 -26.57 -4.78 3.99
CA LEU A 63 -26.27 -3.53 3.29
C LEU A 63 -25.11 -2.79 3.97
N LEU A 64 -25.15 -2.68 5.30
CA LEU A 64 -24.09 -2.02 6.06
C LEU A 64 -22.74 -2.74 5.89
N THR A 65 -22.73 -4.07 5.93
CA THR A 65 -21.52 -4.87 5.70
C THR A 65 -20.93 -4.60 4.32
N VAL A 66 -21.76 -4.55 3.27
CA VAL A 66 -21.30 -4.25 1.90
C VAL A 66 -20.69 -2.85 1.82
N VAL A 67 -21.34 -1.85 2.41
CA VAL A 67 -20.83 -0.47 2.44
C VAL A 67 -19.49 -0.39 3.18
N LEU A 68 -19.38 -1.03 4.36
CA LEU A 68 -18.15 -1.08 5.13
C LEU A 68 -17.04 -1.84 4.39
N ALA A 69 -17.37 -2.94 3.72
CA ALA A 69 -16.38 -3.71 2.97
C ALA A 69 -15.85 -2.93 1.76
N ALA A 70 -16.70 -2.14 1.10
CA ALA A 70 -16.28 -1.20 0.07
C ALA A 70 -15.40 -0.08 0.65
N ALA A 71 -15.76 0.48 1.80
CA ALA A 71 -14.95 1.49 2.49
C ALA A 71 -13.56 0.95 2.88
N LEU A 72 -13.49 -0.29 3.36
CA LEU A 72 -12.22 -0.98 3.65
C LEU A 72 -11.36 -1.10 2.39
N TYR A 73 -11.95 -1.49 1.25
CA TYR A 73 -11.22 -1.58 -0.02
C TYR A 73 -10.66 -0.23 -0.45
N VAL A 74 -11.45 0.83 -0.34
CA VAL A 74 -11.00 2.21 -0.65
C VAL A 74 -9.87 2.64 0.28
N LEU A 75 -9.98 2.33 1.58
CA LEU A 75 -8.95 2.67 2.56
C LEU A 75 -7.63 1.92 2.30
N LEU A 76 -7.70 0.63 1.98
CA LEU A 76 -6.52 -0.16 1.59
C LEU A 76 -5.92 0.30 0.25
N SER A 77 -6.75 0.73 -0.70
CA SER A 77 -6.28 1.33 -1.95
C SER A 77 -5.57 2.67 -1.70
N GLY A 78 -6.10 3.47 -0.77
CA GLY A 78 -5.48 4.72 -0.31
C GLY A 78 -4.15 4.49 0.38
N LEU A 79 -4.07 3.47 1.24
CA LEU A 79 -2.81 3.00 1.83
C LEU A 79 -1.80 2.62 0.75
N GLY A 80 -2.19 1.76 -0.19
CA GLY A 80 -1.29 1.30 -1.26
C GLY A 80 -0.75 2.44 -2.11
N TYR A 81 -1.57 3.45 -2.39
CA TYR A 81 -1.14 4.64 -3.12
C TYR A 81 -0.11 5.50 -2.36
N GLN A 82 -0.05 5.39 -1.04
CA GLN A 82 0.90 6.13 -0.19
C GLN A 82 2.19 5.36 0.11
N THR A 83 2.35 4.17 -0.47
CA THR A 83 3.52 3.31 -0.24
C THR A 83 4.49 3.31 -1.42
N TYR A 84 5.80 3.26 -1.17
CA TYR A 84 6.82 3.12 -2.22
C TYR A 84 7.03 1.66 -2.68
N SER A 85 5.99 0.84 -2.71
CA SER A 85 6.11 -0.56 -3.10
C SER A 85 5.14 -0.90 -4.22
N ALA A 86 5.68 -1.21 -5.40
CA ALA A 86 4.92 -1.54 -6.61
C ALA A 86 3.84 -2.61 -6.38
N LYS A 87 4.09 -3.55 -5.45
CA LYS A 87 3.11 -4.59 -5.08
C LYS A 87 1.78 -4.01 -4.62
N PHE A 88 1.77 -2.93 -3.83
CA PHE A 88 0.54 -2.31 -3.29
C PHE A 88 -0.16 -1.37 -4.28
N HIS A 89 0.45 -1.11 -5.42
CA HIS A 89 -0.16 -0.39 -6.54
C HIS A 89 -1.00 -1.32 -7.43
N SER A 90 -0.83 -2.64 -7.29
CA SER A 90 -1.62 -3.65 -8.00
C SER A 90 -3.01 -3.87 -7.37
N PRO A 91 -4.11 -3.77 -8.14
CA PRO A 91 -5.46 -4.00 -7.62
C PRO A 91 -5.66 -5.45 -7.15
N VAL A 92 -4.94 -6.41 -7.75
CA VAL A 92 -4.99 -7.81 -7.35
C VAL A 92 -4.37 -7.99 -5.96
N HIS A 93 -3.29 -7.26 -5.66
CA HIS A 93 -2.67 -7.31 -4.34
C HIS A 93 -3.55 -6.63 -3.28
N ILE A 94 -4.14 -5.47 -3.60
CA ILE A 94 -5.11 -4.80 -2.71
C ILE A 94 -6.30 -5.71 -2.41
N LEU A 95 -6.83 -6.44 -3.40
CA LEU A 95 -7.91 -7.40 -3.18
C LEU A 95 -7.49 -8.54 -2.24
N LYS A 96 -6.25 -9.02 -2.34
CA LYS A 96 -5.71 -10.02 -1.40
C LYS A 96 -5.58 -9.46 0.01
N CYS A 97 -5.09 -8.23 0.18
CA CYS A 97 -5.04 -7.55 1.47
C CYS A 97 -6.44 -7.37 2.07
N TRP A 98 -7.41 -6.95 1.25
CA TRP A 98 -8.80 -6.81 1.65
C TRP A 98 -9.40 -8.12 2.13
N ALA A 99 -9.23 -9.20 1.36
CA ALA A 99 -9.70 -10.53 1.73
C ALA A 99 -9.01 -11.04 3.01
N ALA A 100 -7.70 -10.78 3.17
CA ALA A 100 -6.95 -11.17 4.36
C ALA A 100 -7.48 -10.45 5.61
N HIS A 101 -7.68 -9.13 5.54
CA HIS A 101 -8.23 -8.34 6.65
C HIS A 101 -9.62 -8.82 7.06
N LEU A 102 -10.51 -9.12 6.11
CA LEU A 102 -11.83 -9.65 6.39
C LEU A 102 -11.78 -11.06 7.00
N ALA A 103 -10.96 -11.95 6.43
CA ALA A 103 -10.83 -13.31 6.94
C ALA A 103 -10.29 -13.33 8.37
N PHE A 104 -9.22 -12.57 8.62
CA PHE A 104 -8.62 -12.44 9.95
C PHE A 104 -9.60 -11.87 10.98
N SER A 105 -10.26 -10.76 10.63
CA SER A 105 -11.23 -10.12 11.52
C SER A 105 -12.42 -11.03 11.84
N THR A 106 -12.86 -11.83 10.86
CA THR A 106 -13.94 -12.80 11.05
C THR A 106 -13.53 -13.89 12.04
N VAL A 107 -12.29 -14.37 11.97
CA VAL A 107 -11.75 -15.34 12.94
C VAL A 107 -11.70 -14.73 14.34
N VAL A 108 -11.22 -13.51 14.50
CA VAL A 108 -11.14 -12.82 15.81
C VAL A 108 -12.54 -12.65 16.43
N ILE A 109 -13.50 -12.12 15.67
CA ILE A 109 -14.88 -11.93 16.14
C ILE A 109 -15.55 -13.27 16.45
N TYR A 110 -15.31 -14.31 15.65
CA TYR A 110 -15.85 -15.65 15.92
C TYR A 110 -15.28 -16.26 17.21
N ILE A 111 -13.97 -16.12 17.47
CA ILE A 111 -13.36 -16.53 18.74
C ILE A 111 -14.00 -15.74 19.90
N GLY A 112 -14.19 -14.43 19.74
CA GLY A 112 -14.91 -13.60 20.72
C GLY A 112 -16.31 -14.11 21.01
N TYR A 113 -17.08 -14.46 19.98
CA TYR A 113 -18.41 -15.07 20.12
C TYR A 113 -18.38 -16.38 20.92
N LEU A 114 -17.43 -17.27 20.61
CA LEU A 114 -17.27 -18.55 21.32
C LEU A 114 -16.89 -18.37 22.80
N LEU A 115 -16.13 -17.32 23.13
CA LEU A 115 -15.71 -17.07 24.50
C LEU A 115 -16.79 -16.34 25.32
N LEU A 116 -17.57 -15.47 24.69
CA LEU A 116 -18.40 -14.49 25.39
C LEU A 116 -19.91 -14.76 25.28
N VAL A 117 -20.36 -15.36 24.17
CA VAL A 117 -21.79 -15.54 23.87
C VAL A 117 -22.19 -17.01 24.01
N TYR A 118 -21.39 -17.92 23.43
CA TYR A 118 -21.64 -19.36 23.49
C TYR A 118 -21.91 -19.92 24.90
N PRO A 119 -21.18 -19.51 25.97
CA PRO A 119 -21.45 -20.01 27.33
C PRO A 119 -22.87 -19.70 27.84
N TYR A 120 -23.54 -18.71 27.27
CA TYR A 120 -24.88 -18.27 27.68
C TYR A 120 -25.99 -18.79 26.75
N THR A 121 -25.70 -18.96 25.46
CA THR A 121 -26.69 -19.43 24.47
C THR A 121 -26.73 -20.94 24.33
N GLY A 122 -25.64 -21.65 24.67
CA GLY A 122 -25.54 -23.11 24.56
C GLY A 122 -25.61 -23.65 23.13
N SER A 123 -25.72 -22.79 22.12
CA SER A 123 -25.80 -23.14 20.70
C SER A 123 -24.55 -22.67 19.97
N ILE A 124 -23.89 -23.59 19.26
CA ILE A 124 -22.80 -23.29 18.33
C ILE A 124 -23.36 -22.78 16.99
N VAL A 125 -24.64 -23.07 16.71
CA VAL A 125 -25.32 -22.65 15.49
C VAL A 125 -25.74 -21.19 15.65
N LEU A 126 -25.09 -20.33 14.87
CA LEU A 126 -25.39 -18.91 14.75
C LEU A 126 -26.79 -18.72 14.16
N GLN A 127 -27.61 -17.87 14.78
CA GLN A 127 -28.84 -17.44 14.14
C GLN A 127 -28.48 -16.55 12.93
N PRO A 128 -29.31 -16.50 11.87
CA PRO A 128 -29.03 -15.66 10.71
C PRO A 128 -28.72 -14.19 11.08
N VAL A 129 -29.44 -13.63 12.04
CA VAL A 129 -29.22 -12.27 12.53
C VAL A 129 -27.84 -12.11 13.19
N ASP A 130 -27.37 -13.11 13.94
CA ASP A 130 -26.02 -13.12 14.53
C ASP A 130 -24.93 -13.12 13.46
N ILE A 131 -25.17 -13.79 12.32
CA ILE A 131 -24.25 -13.79 11.18
C ILE A 131 -24.14 -12.38 10.59
N GLY A 132 -25.28 -11.69 10.38
CA GLY A 132 -25.31 -10.33 9.87
C GLY A 132 -24.59 -9.34 10.80
N ILE A 133 -24.87 -9.42 12.10
CA ILE A 133 -24.21 -8.60 13.12
C ILE A 133 -22.71 -8.90 13.20
N GLY A 134 -22.33 -10.17 13.19
CA GLY A 134 -20.93 -10.60 13.18
C GLY A 134 -20.16 -10.10 11.96
N ALA A 135 -20.79 -10.08 10.79
CA ALA A 135 -20.20 -9.54 9.56
C ALA A 135 -19.93 -8.03 9.66
N VAL A 136 -20.87 -7.26 10.27
CA VAL A 136 -20.68 -5.83 10.53
C VAL A 136 -19.52 -5.61 11.50
N PHE A 137 -19.46 -6.34 12.62
CA PHE A 137 -18.37 -6.22 13.59
C PHE A 137 -17.02 -6.62 13.01
N SER A 138 -16.96 -7.71 12.24
CA SER A 138 -15.75 -8.16 11.56
C SER A 138 -15.23 -7.10 10.59
N THR A 139 -16.12 -6.53 9.77
CA THR A 139 -15.73 -5.49 8.81
C THR A 139 -15.32 -4.20 9.52
N GLY A 140 -16.02 -3.81 10.59
CA GLY A 140 -15.65 -2.66 11.41
C GLY A 140 -14.29 -2.83 12.08
N TYR A 141 -13.99 -4.03 12.58
CA TYR A 141 -12.68 -4.36 13.15
C TYR A 141 -11.56 -4.30 12.10
N ALA A 142 -11.81 -4.84 10.91
CA ALA A 142 -10.88 -4.74 9.78
C ALA A 142 -10.59 -3.27 9.41
N ILE A 143 -11.62 -2.43 9.36
CA ILE A 143 -11.49 -0.99 9.11
C ILE A 143 -10.70 -0.31 10.23
N SER A 144 -10.90 -0.69 11.50
CA SER A 144 -10.16 -0.10 12.62
C SER A 144 -8.66 -0.36 12.49
N ILE A 145 -8.26 -1.62 12.25
CA ILE A 145 -6.86 -1.98 12.04
C ILE A 145 -6.26 -1.20 10.86
N ALA A 146 -6.91 -1.26 9.70
CA ALA A 146 -6.42 -0.58 8.50
C ALA A 146 -6.41 0.95 8.69
N GLY A 147 -7.37 1.51 9.43
CA GLY A 147 -7.47 2.92 9.75
C GLY A 147 -6.37 3.43 10.68
N ILE A 148 -5.97 2.64 11.69
CA ILE A 148 -4.81 2.95 12.53
C ILE A 148 -3.53 2.98 11.69
N ILE A 149 -3.35 1.97 10.82
CA ILE A 149 -2.22 1.88 9.89
C ILE A 149 -2.17 3.09 8.94
N TYR A 150 -3.33 3.53 8.43
CA TYR A 150 -3.45 4.70 7.57
C TYR A 150 -3.23 6.02 8.34
N GLY A 151 -3.77 6.12 9.55
CA GLY A 151 -3.59 7.28 10.41
C GLY A 151 -2.12 7.49 10.77
N GLU A 152 -1.42 6.43 11.16
CA GLU A 152 0.02 6.50 11.43
C GLU A 152 0.76 7.07 10.22
N ASP A 153 0.55 6.55 9.01
CA ASP A 153 1.24 7.05 7.80
C ASP A 153 0.87 8.48 7.44
N TYR A 154 -0.40 8.84 7.62
CA TYR A 154 -0.88 10.18 7.35
C TYR A 154 -0.29 11.22 8.31
N PHE A 155 -0.04 10.84 9.57
CA PHE A 155 0.49 11.74 10.59
C PHE A 155 2.02 11.63 10.79
N SER A 156 2.66 10.55 10.36
CA SER A 156 4.11 10.34 10.52
C SER A 156 4.93 10.93 9.38
N ASP A 157 4.42 10.89 8.15
CA ASP A 157 5.09 11.44 6.96
C ASP A 157 4.18 12.44 6.27
N ASN A 158 4.75 13.49 5.70
CA ASN A 158 4.03 14.52 4.95
C ASN A 158 3.24 13.88 3.78
N PRO A 159 1.92 13.63 3.91
CA PRO A 159 1.25 12.54 3.20
C PRO A 159 0.89 12.84 1.73
N ASN A 160 1.33 14.00 1.22
CA ASN A 160 1.13 14.44 -0.14
C ASN A 160 2.41 14.43 -0.98
N THR A 161 3.59 14.21 -0.41
CA THR A 161 4.84 14.31 -1.20
C THR A 161 5.16 13.04 -1.97
N LYS A 162 4.77 11.83 -1.53
CA LYS A 162 5.31 10.58 -2.13
C LYS A 162 4.98 10.35 -3.62
N PRO A 163 3.70 10.45 -4.07
CA PRO A 163 3.40 10.38 -5.51
C PRO A 163 3.93 11.60 -6.26
N GLU A 164 4.05 12.74 -5.59
CA GLU A 164 4.61 13.96 -6.14
C GLU A 164 6.13 13.85 -6.34
N ASP A 165 6.86 13.15 -5.47
CA ASP A 165 8.29 12.91 -5.56
C ASP A 165 8.60 11.97 -6.74
N ILE A 166 7.77 10.93 -6.94
CA ILE A 166 7.85 10.03 -8.10
C ILE A 166 7.56 10.80 -9.39
N ASP A 167 6.45 11.55 -9.43
CA ASP A 167 6.04 12.35 -10.59
C ASP A 167 7.08 13.42 -10.95
N GLN A 168 7.66 14.10 -9.96
CA GLN A 168 8.73 15.09 -10.14
C GLN A 168 10.00 14.44 -10.69
N PHE A 169 10.39 13.26 -10.19
CA PHE A 169 11.56 12.55 -10.71
C PHE A 169 11.36 12.10 -12.16
N LEU A 170 10.22 11.46 -12.46
CA LEU A 170 9.90 11.00 -13.81
C LEU A 170 9.79 12.16 -14.80
N THR A 171 9.15 13.27 -14.40
CA THR A 171 9.03 14.47 -15.22
C THR A 171 10.38 15.11 -15.49
N ALA A 172 11.23 15.27 -14.46
CA ALA A 172 12.57 15.82 -14.61
C ALA A 172 13.46 14.94 -15.52
N ALA A 173 13.28 13.61 -15.47
CA ALA A 173 14.00 12.68 -16.33
C ALA A 173 13.55 12.80 -17.80
N GLU A 174 12.25 12.88 -18.06
CA GLU A 174 11.73 13.08 -19.42
C GLU A 174 12.16 14.45 -19.98
N ASP A 175 12.13 15.51 -19.16
CA ASP A 175 12.61 16.85 -19.54
C ASP A 175 14.08 16.82 -19.98
N LEU A 176 14.95 16.15 -19.23
CA LEU A 176 16.37 16.01 -19.55
C LEU A 176 16.60 15.18 -20.83
N LYS A 177 15.75 14.19 -21.07
CA LYS A 177 15.79 13.32 -22.25
C LYS A 177 15.35 14.05 -23.51
N GLU A 178 14.24 14.79 -23.45
CA GLU A 178 13.62 15.42 -24.62
C GLU A 178 14.30 16.73 -25.03
N LYS A 179 14.75 17.55 -24.07
CA LYS A 179 15.33 18.87 -24.38
C LYS A 179 16.71 18.75 -25.05
N PRO A 180 17.01 19.52 -26.09
CA PRO A 180 18.31 19.47 -26.78
C PRO A 180 19.46 19.95 -25.88
N GLU A 181 20.70 19.51 -26.13
CA GLU A 181 21.88 19.83 -25.28
C GLU A 181 22.09 21.32 -24.90
N PRO A 182 21.83 22.31 -25.78
CA PRO A 182 22.01 23.71 -25.42
C PRO A 182 20.91 24.25 -24.49
N GLU A 183 19.83 23.50 -24.26
CA GLU A 183 18.69 23.89 -23.44
C GLU A 183 18.66 23.21 -22.06
N ILE A 184 19.51 22.19 -21.81
CA ILE A 184 19.49 21.36 -20.59
C ILE A 184 20.36 21.91 -19.44
N VAL A 185 20.42 23.23 -19.24
CA VAL A 185 21.35 23.85 -18.28
C VAL A 185 20.95 23.58 -16.82
N ASP A 186 19.65 23.55 -16.52
CA ASP A 186 19.13 23.44 -15.15
C ASP A 186 18.53 22.04 -14.85
N GLU A 187 18.21 21.28 -15.89
CA GLU A 187 17.52 20.00 -15.88
C GLU A 187 18.27 18.90 -15.11
N PRO A 188 19.59 18.73 -15.23
CA PRO A 188 20.31 17.77 -14.39
C PRO A 188 20.23 18.12 -12.91
N GLY A 189 20.23 19.41 -12.58
CA GLY A 189 20.07 19.88 -11.20
C GLY A 189 18.69 19.56 -10.64
N GLN A 190 17.64 19.74 -11.46
CA GLN A 190 16.27 19.39 -11.10
C GLN A 190 16.11 17.87 -10.90
N LEU A 191 16.68 17.06 -11.79
CA LEU A 191 16.65 15.59 -11.66
C LEU A 191 17.40 15.11 -10.41
N ILE A 192 18.55 15.72 -10.09
CA ILE A 192 19.29 15.44 -8.84
C ILE A 192 18.44 15.79 -7.62
N GLN A 193 17.81 16.96 -7.61
CA GLN A 193 16.99 17.40 -6.47
C GLN A 193 15.75 16.52 -6.26
N ALA A 194 15.07 16.17 -7.34
CA ALA A 194 13.93 15.24 -7.30
C ALA A 194 14.39 13.85 -6.84
N GLY A 195 15.52 13.37 -7.36
CA GLY A 195 16.12 12.08 -6.98
C GLY A 195 16.52 12.01 -5.50
N ASP A 196 17.14 13.06 -4.96
CA ASP A 196 17.51 13.12 -3.54
C ASP A 196 16.28 13.16 -2.61
N SER A 197 15.20 13.83 -3.04
CA SER A 197 13.92 13.84 -2.33
C SER A 197 13.28 12.45 -2.32
N LEU A 198 13.22 11.80 -3.49
CA LEU A 198 12.71 10.44 -3.65
C LEU A 198 13.53 9.42 -2.84
N LEU A 199 14.87 9.51 -2.89
CA LEU A 199 15.77 8.64 -2.14
C LEU A 199 15.56 8.79 -0.63
N THR A 200 15.40 10.02 -0.15
CA THR A 200 15.08 10.28 1.26
C THR A 200 13.78 9.56 1.64
N GLY A 201 12.72 9.71 0.83
CA GLY A 201 11.43 9.04 1.05
C GLY A 201 11.53 7.51 1.07
N LEU A 202 12.31 6.92 0.15
CA LEU A 202 12.56 5.48 0.07
C LEU A 202 13.33 4.96 1.29
N GLN A 203 14.35 5.70 1.75
CA GLN A 203 15.18 5.33 2.91
C GLN A 203 14.44 5.48 4.24
N THR A 204 13.52 6.43 4.36
CA THR A 204 12.69 6.60 5.56
C THR A 204 11.48 5.67 5.60
N SER A 205 11.15 5.01 4.48
CA SER A 205 10.04 4.08 4.39
C SER A 205 10.28 2.84 5.25
N ASN A 206 9.30 2.49 6.08
CA ASN A 206 9.31 1.29 6.93
C ASN A 206 8.79 0.03 6.21
N LEU A 207 8.79 0.02 4.87
CA LEU A 207 8.19 -1.03 4.05
C LEU A 207 9.25 -1.97 3.48
N GLU A 208 8.94 -3.25 3.50
CA GLU A 208 9.81 -4.27 2.92
C GLU A 208 9.89 -4.12 1.39
N GLY A 209 11.11 -4.18 0.85
CA GLY A 209 11.40 -4.02 -0.59
C GLY A 209 11.77 -2.59 -1.03
N THR A 210 11.58 -1.57 -0.20
CA THR A 210 12.04 -0.19 -0.56
C THR A 210 13.55 -0.02 -0.46
N GLY A 211 14.23 -0.92 0.26
CA GLY A 211 15.68 -0.87 0.44
C GLY A 211 16.49 -1.15 -0.82
N ASP A 212 16.03 -2.10 -1.66
CA ASP A 212 16.70 -2.42 -2.92
C ASP A 212 16.55 -1.25 -3.90
N LEU A 213 15.33 -0.74 -4.07
CA LEU A 213 15.04 0.45 -4.87
C LEU A 213 15.80 1.70 -4.39
N ALA A 214 15.92 1.89 -3.07
CA ALA A 214 16.73 2.97 -2.51
C ALA A 214 18.22 2.82 -2.84
N SER A 215 18.75 1.59 -2.78
CA SER A 215 20.15 1.30 -3.09
C SER A 215 20.44 1.54 -4.58
N ASP A 216 19.55 1.07 -5.46
CA ASP A 216 19.71 1.23 -6.91
C ASP A 216 19.61 2.70 -7.31
N LEU A 217 18.64 3.45 -6.75
CA LEU A 217 18.53 4.89 -6.97
C LEU A 217 19.76 5.64 -6.44
N GLN A 218 20.27 5.26 -5.26
CA GLN A 218 21.47 5.87 -4.69
C GLN A 218 22.71 5.67 -5.57
N ASP A 219 23.00 4.42 -5.99
CA ASP A 219 24.15 4.12 -6.86
C ASP A 219 24.05 4.86 -8.21
N TRP A 220 22.83 4.91 -8.76
CA TRP A 220 22.56 5.63 -9.99
C TRP A 220 22.78 7.14 -9.83
N LEU A 221 22.22 7.77 -8.79
CA LEU A 221 22.36 9.20 -8.50
C LEU A 221 23.81 9.60 -8.21
N GLU A 222 24.54 8.79 -7.42
CA GLU A 222 25.95 9.04 -7.14
C GLU A 222 26.78 9.02 -8.42
N THR A 223 26.51 8.07 -9.32
CA THR A 223 27.15 8.02 -10.63
C THR A 223 26.77 9.24 -11.47
N PHE A 224 25.49 9.60 -11.53
CA PHE A 224 24.95 10.72 -12.31
C PHE A 224 25.56 12.06 -11.91
N LYS A 225 25.72 12.31 -10.59
CA LYS A 225 26.33 13.53 -10.02
C LYS A 225 27.79 13.71 -10.43
N GLN A 226 28.52 12.62 -10.67
CA GLN A 226 29.94 12.65 -11.03
C GLN A 226 30.19 12.84 -12.54
N ARG A 227 29.12 12.82 -13.36
CA ARG A 227 29.26 12.94 -14.81
C ARG A 227 29.13 14.39 -15.28
N GLU A 228 29.77 14.66 -16.42
CA GLU A 228 29.53 15.88 -17.19
C GLU A 228 28.15 15.82 -17.88
N LEU A 229 27.67 16.99 -18.33
CA LEU A 229 26.33 17.18 -18.91
C LEU A 229 25.96 16.15 -19.99
N GLN A 230 26.90 15.85 -20.89
CA GLN A 230 26.68 14.84 -21.95
C GLN A 230 26.56 13.43 -21.37
N GLY A 231 27.38 13.09 -20.36
CA GLY A 231 27.28 11.80 -19.67
C GLY A 231 25.96 11.65 -18.91
N GLN A 232 25.50 12.72 -18.27
CA GLN A 232 24.20 12.77 -17.59
C GLN A 232 23.05 12.52 -18.56
N LYS A 233 23.04 13.21 -19.70
CA LYS A 233 22.00 13.00 -20.72
C LYS A 233 21.98 11.55 -21.25
N LYS A 234 23.14 10.97 -21.48
CA LYS A 234 23.29 9.57 -21.96
C LYS A 234 22.80 8.52 -20.96
N MET A 235 22.75 8.85 -19.67
CA MET A 235 22.23 7.95 -18.63
C MET A 235 20.69 7.89 -18.60
N VAL A 236 19.99 8.83 -19.25
CA VAL A 236 18.53 9.02 -19.16
C VAL A 236 17.84 8.88 -20.52
N GLY A 237 18.53 9.18 -21.63
CA GLY A 237 17.94 9.24 -22.97
C GLY A 237 18.63 8.37 -24.03
N ASP A 238 17.90 8.14 -25.12
CA ASP A 238 18.32 7.27 -26.21
C ASP A 238 19.52 7.86 -26.97
N LEU A 239 20.57 7.04 -27.11
CA LEU A 239 21.87 7.42 -27.63
C LEU A 239 21.88 7.28 -29.17
N PRO A 240 22.06 8.36 -29.95
CA PRO A 240 22.30 8.22 -31.38
C PRO A 240 23.68 7.56 -31.61
N ASN A 241 23.68 6.30 -32.05
CA ASN A 241 24.77 5.52 -32.69
C ASN A 241 26.17 6.16 -32.73
N SER A 242 27.14 5.65 -31.95
CA SER A 242 28.54 5.50 -32.42
C SER A 242 29.32 4.39 -31.70
N ASP A 243 29.65 3.34 -32.47
CA ASP A 243 30.07 1.96 -32.12
C ASP A 243 31.37 1.75 -31.29
N ALA A 244 31.77 2.61 -30.34
CA ALA A 244 33.06 2.38 -29.66
C ALA A 244 33.17 2.70 -28.15
N GLN A 245 32.17 3.32 -27.52
CA GLN A 245 32.21 3.66 -26.08
C GLN A 245 30.96 3.25 -25.30
N PHE A 246 30.11 2.42 -25.91
CA PHE A 246 28.76 2.12 -25.45
C PHE A 246 28.67 1.32 -24.15
N SER A 247 29.60 0.41 -23.86
CA SER A 247 29.42 -0.56 -22.77
C SER A 247 29.32 0.09 -21.37
N VAL A 248 29.93 1.25 -21.15
CA VAL A 248 29.90 1.92 -19.83
C VAL A 248 28.57 2.64 -19.60
N TRP A 249 27.91 3.09 -20.67
CA TRP A 249 26.66 3.85 -20.59
C TRP A 249 25.43 2.94 -20.69
N GLU A 250 25.54 1.83 -21.43
CA GLU A 250 24.49 0.84 -21.59
C GLU A 250 24.04 0.27 -20.23
N ASP A 251 24.99 -0.13 -19.37
CA ASP A 251 24.65 -0.63 -18.02
C ASP A 251 23.94 0.41 -17.15
N ARG A 252 24.32 1.69 -17.26
CA ARG A 252 23.74 2.79 -16.45
C ARG A 252 22.39 3.26 -16.99
N TYR A 253 22.22 3.22 -18.30
CA TYR A 253 20.96 3.48 -18.96
C TYR A 253 19.97 2.35 -18.68
N ASN A 254 20.40 1.08 -18.73
CA ASN A 254 19.56 -0.06 -18.36
C ASN A 254 19.13 0.03 -16.90
N ALA A 255 20.04 0.36 -15.98
CA ALA A 255 19.69 0.60 -14.58
C ALA A 255 18.67 1.75 -14.42
N PHE A 256 18.80 2.82 -15.21
CA PHE A 256 17.80 3.89 -15.24
C PHE A 256 16.45 3.41 -15.78
N GLN A 257 16.41 2.60 -16.84
CA GLN A 257 15.17 2.06 -17.41
C GLN A 257 14.45 1.15 -16.42
N ASP A 258 15.19 0.30 -15.68
CA ASP A 258 14.62 -0.55 -14.63
C ASP A 258 14.00 0.31 -13.50
N LEU A 259 14.72 1.36 -13.04
CA LEU A 259 14.20 2.33 -12.07
C LEU A 259 12.96 3.07 -12.59
N GLU A 260 13.02 3.54 -13.84
CA GLU A 260 11.94 4.27 -14.48
C GLU A 260 10.68 3.41 -14.64
N GLU A 261 10.83 2.14 -15.04
CA GLU A 261 9.73 1.20 -15.18
C GLU A 261 9.02 0.98 -13.84
N GLU A 262 9.78 0.69 -12.76
CA GLU A 262 9.21 0.47 -11.43
C GLU A 262 8.51 1.73 -10.88
N LEU A 263 9.10 2.90 -11.08
CA LEU A 263 8.50 4.18 -10.70
C LEU A 263 7.24 4.51 -11.51
N ARG A 264 7.24 4.26 -12.83
CA ARG A 264 6.07 4.45 -13.70
C ARG A 264 4.93 3.49 -13.36
N GLU A 265 5.22 2.26 -12.96
CA GLU A 265 4.20 1.32 -12.47
C GLU A 265 3.52 1.86 -11.20
N MET A 266 4.29 2.47 -10.30
CA MET A 266 3.75 3.11 -9.10
C MET A 266 2.90 4.35 -9.46
N ASP A 267 3.37 5.23 -10.35
CA ASP A 267 2.63 6.44 -10.72
C ASP A 267 1.32 6.17 -11.49
N ASN A 268 1.31 5.17 -12.38
CA ASN A 268 0.14 4.82 -13.21
C ASN A 268 -0.88 3.89 -12.54
N SER A 269 -0.69 3.59 -11.25
CA SER A 269 -1.43 2.56 -10.53
C SER A 269 -2.97 2.70 -10.57
N ALA A 270 -3.66 1.56 -10.62
CA ALA A 270 -5.13 1.52 -10.53
C ALA A 270 -5.65 2.09 -9.20
N SER A 271 -4.85 1.97 -8.13
CA SER A 271 -5.11 2.57 -6.82
C SER A 271 -5.24 4.09 -6.89
N ARG A 272 -4.40 4.77 -7.71
CA ARG A 272 -4.51 6.22 -7.96
C ARG A 272 -5.87 6.59 -8.53
N ARG A 273 -6.39 5.86 -9.52
CA ARG A 273 -7.69 6.15 -10.14
C ARG A 273 -8.86 6.00 -9.18
N VAL A 274 -8.83 4.96 -8.34
CA VAL A 274 -9.84 4.77 -7.29
C VAL A 274 -9.81 5.94 -6.31
N VAL A 275 -8.63 6.31 -5.82
CA VAL A 275 -8.47 7.42 -4.86
C VAL A 275 -8.88 8.77 -5.47
N LEU A 276 -8.46 9.05 -6.70
CA LEU A 276 -8.83 10.29 -7.41
C LEU A 276 -10.34 10.38 -7.67
N SER A 277 -10.97 9.28 -8.07
CA SER A 277 -12.43 9.25 -8.27
C SER A 277 -13.21 9.56 -6.99
N VAL A 278 -12.70 9.15 -5.82
CA VAL A 278 -13.30 9.45 -4.52
C VAL A 278 -13.02 10.90 -4.09
N ARG A 279 -11.86 11.45 -4.46
CA ARG A 279 -11.47 12.84 -4.17
C ARG A 279 -12.07 13.87 -5.13
N GLY A 280 -12.75 13.45 -6.20
CA GLY A 280 -13.35 14.34 -7.19
C GLY A 280 -12.34 15.10 -8.05
N LYS A 281 -11.16 14.51 -8.27
CA LYS A 281 -10.10 15.02 -9.15
C LYS A 281 -9.97 14.15 -10.39
#